data_AF-K1TJV0-F1
#
_entry.id   AF-K1TJV0-F1
#
_cell.length_a   1.000
_cell.length_b   1.000
_cell.length_c   1.000
_cell.angle_alpha   90.00
_cell.angle_beta   90.00
_cell.angle_gamma   90.00
#
_symmetry.space_group_name_H-M   'P 1'
#
loop_
_entity.id
_entity.type
_entity.pdbx_description
1 polymer ?
#
loop_
_entity_poly.entity_id
_entity_poly.type
_entity_poly.pdbx_seq_one_letter_code
_entity_poly.pdbx_strand_id
1 'polypeptide(L)'
;MLKIQQQDMTAWVVDSWGIAEVMEAMLDGYETTGKPIYRDMFQNTYKDFIARNGDYWSNNDFNDDIAWAVLDSVRAYLLFGDQSYLDIAKKNWDFMYKRGTEGRTDGLIRWSHENGRGDGTTSCINGPATVGACYLAIATGDDSYYTKD
;
A
#
# COMPACT_ATOMS: atom_id res chain seq x y z
N MET A 1 -36.31 19.49 -19.38
CA MET A 1 -34.92 19.39 -19.83
C MET A 1 -34.07 19.11 -18.58
N LEU A 2 -33.82 17.83 -18.31
CA LEU A 2 -33.09 17.39 -17.11
C LEU A 2 -31.60 17.71 -17.30
N LYS A 3 -31.08 18.64 -16.49
CA LYS A 3 -29.64 18.83 -16.36
C LYS A 3 -29.12 17.66 -15.52
N ILE A 4 -28.46 16.72 -16.18
CA ILE A 4 -27.61 15.73 -15.49
C ILE A 4 -26.51 16.55 -14.82
N GLN A 5 -26.59 16.68 -13.50
CA GLN A 5 -25.47 17.20 -12.71
C GLN A 5 -24.34 16.21 -12.86
N GLN A 6 -23.25 16.68 -13.46
CA GLN A 6 -21.96 16.01 -13.45
C GLN A 6 -21.60 15.84 -11.96
N GLN A 7 -21.77 14.63 -11.43
CA GLN A 7 -21.33 14.31 -10.08
C GLN A 7 -19.84 14.64 -10.00
N ASP A 8 -19.47 15.45 -9.02
CA ASP A 8 -18.09 15.75 -8.67
C ASP A 8 -17.28 14.44 -8.59
N MET A 9 -16.35 14.27 -9.52
CA MET A 9 -15.40 13.14 -9.53
C MET A 9 -14.31 13.28 -8.45
N THR A 10 -14.50 14.17 -7.47
CA THR A 10 -13.51 14.45 -6.41
C THR A 10 -13.73 13.60 -5.15
N ALA A 11 -14.81 12.81 -5.10
CA ALA A 11 -15.16 11.96 -3.95
C ALA A 11 -14.86 10.47 -4.14
N TRP A 12 -14.15 10.08 -5.20
CA TRP A 12 -13.75 8.70 -5.46
C TRP A 12 -12.24 8.63 -5.74
N VAL A 13 -11.42 8.96 -4.72
CA VAL A 13 -10.18 8.19 -4.54
C VAL A 13 -10.65 6.75 -4.54
N VAL A 14 -10.26 5.98 -5.55
CA VAL A 14 -10.69 4.58 -5.61
C VAL A 14 -10.27 3.96 -4.30
N ASP A 15 -11.22 3.34 -3.60
CA ASP A 15 -11.02 2.66 -2.33
C ASP A 15 -9.69 1.88 -2.41
N SER A 16 -8.65 2.46 -1.82
CA SER A 16 -7.27 2.09 -2.14
C SER A 16 -7.00 0.69 -1.62
N TRP A 17 -7.64 0.37 -0.48
CA TRP A 17 -7.84 -0.97 0.01
C TRP A 17 -8.45 -1.92 -1.03
N GLY A 18 -9.61 -1.56 -1.60
CA GLY A 18 -10.35 -2.44 -2.51
C GLY A 18 -9.55 -2.82 -3.77
N ILE A 19 -8.73 -1.91 -4.29
CA ILE A 19 -7.80 -2.24 -5.38
C ILE A 19 -6.61 -3.06 -4.88
N ALA A 20 -6.07 -2.78 -3.69
CA ALA A 20 -4.95 -3.55 -3.13
C ALA A 20 -5.31 -5.03 -2.97
N GLU A 21 -6.48 -5.36 -2.41
CA GLU A 21 -6.96 -6.75 -2.31
C GLU A 21 -7.03 -7.47 -3.67
N VAL A 22 -7.45 -6.75 -4.71
CA VAL A 22 -7.51 -7.29 -6.08
C VAL A 22 -6.11 -7.52 -6.63
N MET A 23 -5.16 -6.61 -6.36
CA MET A 23 -3.76 -6.77 -6.73
C MET A 23 -3.12 -7.95 -5.98
N GLU A 24 -3.38 -8.10 -4.69
CA GLU A 24 -2.88 -9.22 -3.88
C GLU A 24 -3.35 -10.57 -4.44
N ALA A 25 -4.65 -10.70 -4.75
CA ALA A 25 -5.19 -11.91 -5.36
C ALA A 25 -4.55 -12.25 -6.73
N MET A 26 -4.13 -11.24 -7.50
CA MET A 26 -3.39 -11.46 -8.74
C MET A 26 -1.96 -11.96 -8.46
N LEU A 27 -1.28 -11.41 -7.45
CA LEU A 27 0.05 -11.89 -7.04
C LEU A 27 -0.02 -13.34 -6.54
N ASP A 28 -1.00 -13.68 -5.71
CA ASP A 28 -1.24 -15.04 -5.23
C ASP A 28 -1.51 -16.02 -6.38
N GLY A 29 -2.30 -15.58 -7.37
CA GLY A 29 -2.57 -16.34 -8.58
C GLY A 29 -1.30 -16.62 -9.39
N TYR A 30 -0.40 -15.63 -9.49
CA TYR A 30 0.89 -15.82 -10.15
C TYR A 30 1.81 -16.75 -9.36
N GLU A 31 1.99 -16.51 -8.07
CA GLU A 31 2.85 -17.32 -7.19
C GLU A 31 2.42 -18.79 -7.16
N THR A 32 1.11 -19.05 -7.12
CA THR A 32 0.56 -20.41 -7.09
C THR A 32 0.70 -21.15 -8.42
N THR A 33 0.58 -20.45 -9.55
CA THR A 33 0.41 -21.11 -10.85
C THR A 33 1.54 -20.88 -11.86
N GLY A 34 2.35 -19.86 -11.66
CA GLY A 34 3.33 -19.36 -12.62
C GLY A 34 2.73 -18.82 -13.93
N LYS A 35 1.41 -18.71 -14.05
CA LYS A 35 0.76 -18.31 -15.31
C LYS A 35 0.95 -16.82 -15.59
N PRO A 36 1.50 -16.43 -16.76
CA PRO A 36 1.77 -15.03 -17.09
C PRO A 36 0.54 -14.10 -17.03
N ILE A 37 -0.66 -14.63 -17.26
CA ILE A 37 -1.89 -13.83 -17.24
C ILE A 37 -2.09 -13.08 -15.92
N TYR A 38 -1.74 -13.68 -14.78
CA TYR A 38 -1.89 -13.03 -13.47
C TYR A 38 -0.90 -11.88 -13.29
N ARG A 39 0.34 -12.06 -13.75
CA ARG A 39 1.33 -10.98 -13.81
C ARG A 39 0.83 -9.86 -14.71
N ASP A 40 0.36 -10.18 -15.91
CA ASP A 40 -0.09 -9.16 -16.86
C ASP A 40 -1.30 -8.38 -16.33
N MET A 41 -2.23 -9.05 -15.62
CA MET A 41 -3.32 -8.39 -14.91
C MET A 41 -2.80 -7.46 -13.82
N PHE A 42 -1.92 -7.95 -12.94
CA PHE A 42 -1.32 -7.15 -11.88
C PHE A 42 -0.62 -5.90 -12.44
N GLN A 43 0.24 -6.06 -13.43
CA GLN A 43 1.02 -4.95 -13.98
C GLN A 43 0.14 -3.86 -14.59
N ASN A 44 -0.95 -4.24 -15.26
CA ASN A 44 -1.91 -3.28 -15.80
C ASN A 44 -2.69 -2.57 -14.67
N THR A 45 -3.18 -3.32 -13.68
CA THR A 45 -3.89 -2.74 -12.52
C THR A 45 -3.00 -1.80 -11.72
N TYR A 46 -1.75 -2.21 -11.45
CA TYR A 46 -0.77 -1.40 -10.74
C TYR A 46 -0.44 -0.11 -11.50
N LYS A 47 -0.26 -0.19 -12.82
CA LYS A 47 -0.05 1.00 -13.66
C LYS A 47 -1.21 1.98 -13.57
N ASP A 48 -2.45 1.48 -13.62
CA ASP A 48 -3.64 2.32 -13.47
C ASP A 48 -3.76 2.92 -12.06
N PHE A 49 -3.40 2.14 -11.03
CA PHE A 49 -3.34 2.60 -9.64
C PHE A 49 -2.35 3.77 -9.48
N ILE A 50 -1.12 3.63 -9.99
CA ILE A 50 -0.12 4.69 -9.98
C ILE A 50 -0.57 5.91 -10.81
N ALA A 51 -1.19 5.69 -11.97
CA ALA A 51 -1.68 6.79 -12.80
C ALA A 51 -2.76 7.64 -12.10
N ARG A 52 -3.55 7.03 -11.21
CA ARG A 52 -4.62 7.71 -10.46
C ARG A 52 -4.12 8.35 -9.17
N ASN A 53 -3.26 7.64 -8.43
CA ASN A 53 -2.87 8.02 -7.07
C ASN A 53 -1.45 8.62 -6.97
N GLY A 54 -0.69 8.59 -8.07
CA GLY A 54 0.74 8.86 -8.05
C GLY A 54 1.52 7.73 -7.39
N ASP A 55 2.82 7.95 -7.24
CA ASP A 55 3.76 6.98 -6.65
C ASP A 55 4.19 7.37 -5.22
N TYR A 56 3.62 8.45 -4.68
CA TYR A 56 3.84 8.94 -3.32
C TYR A 56 2.50 9.29 -2.69
N TRP A 57 2.06 8.45 -1.75
CA TRP A 57 0.69 8.42 -1.24
C TRP A 57 0.52 9.26 0.03
N SER A 58 1.29 10.36 0.14
CA SER A 58 1.28 11.20 1.34
C SER A 58 -0.04 11.92 1.59
N ASN A 59 -0.87 12.03 0.56
CA ASN A 59 -2.18 12.67 0.63
C ASN A 59 -3.30 11.71 1.08
N ASN A 60 -3.00 10.42 1.27
CA ASN A 60 -3.97 9.49 1.85
C ASN A 60 -3.92 9.60 3.38
N ASP A 61 -5.06 9.91 3.99
CA ASP A 61 -5.22 10.03 5.44
C ASP A 61 -5.13 8.68 6.16
N PHE A 62 -5.35 7.57 5.45
CA PHE A 62 -5.36 6.21 5.98
C PHE A 62 -3.99 5.56 5.80
N ASN A 63 -3.32 5.23 6.91
CA ASN A 63 -2.04 4.53 6.86
C ASN A 63 -2.22 3.07 6.43
N ASP A 64 -3.36 2.43 6.72
CA ASP A 64 -3.61 1.04 6.33
C ASP A 64 -3.69 0.87 4.82
N ASP A 65 -4.36 1.79 4.11
CA ASP A 65 -4.35 1.82 2.64
C ASP A 65 -2.93 1.84 2.06
N ILE A 66 -2.04 2.62 2.69
CA ILE A 66 -0.63 2.70 2.28
C ILE A 66 0.08 1.37 2.57
N ALA A 67 -0.17 0.75 3.73
CA ALA A 67 0.44 -0.50 4.11
C ALA A 67 0.14 -1.64 3.12
N TRP A 68 -1.11 -1.75 2.66
CA TRP A 68 -1.50 -2.76 1.65
C TRP A 68 -0.85 -2.51 0.30
N ALA A 69 -0.90 -1.27 -0.19
CA ALA A 69 -0.27 -0.95 -1.47
C ALA A 69 1.27 -1.11 -1.44
N VAL A 70 1.90 -0.88 -0.28
CA VAL A 70 3.32 -1.21 -0.06
C VAL A 70 3.54 -2.73 -0.14
N LEU A 71 2.71 -3.52 0.55
CA LEU A 71 2.82 -4.98 0.57
C LEU A 71 2.76 -5.56 -0.85
N ASP A 72 1.78 -5.12 -1.64
CA ASP A 72 1.66 -5.51 -3.05
C ASP A 72 2.90 -5.11 -3.86
N SER A 73 3.40 -3.88 -3.66
CA SER A 73 4.57 -3.37 -4.37
C SER A 73 5.82 -4.20 -4.06
N VAL A 74 6.12 -4.48 -2.79
CA VAL A 74 7.31 -5.27 -2.44
C VAL A 74 7.19 -6.74 -2.90
N ARG A 75 5.99 -7.33 -2.81
CA ARG A 75 5.75 -8.68 -3.35
C ARG A 75 5.93 -8.73 -4.87
N ALA A 76 5.45 -7.72 -5.59
CA ALA A 76 5.63 -7.60 -7.03
C ALA A 76 7.11 -7.48 -7.43
N TYR A 77 7.91 -6.74 -6.65
CA TYR A 77 9.37 -6.71 -6.85
C TYR A 77 9.98 -8.12 -6.72
N LEU A 78 9.64 -8.85 -5.65
CA LEU A 78 10.19 -10.18 -5.41
C LEU A 78 9.80 -11.19 -6.49
N LEU A 79 8.59 -11.07 -7.05
CA LEU A 79 8.08 -11.98 -8.09
C LEU A 79 8.54 -11.61 -9.51
N PHE A 80 8.67 -10.32 -9.82
CA PHE A 80 8.88 -9.86 -11.21
C PHE A 80 10.24 -9.20 -11.44
N GLY A 81 10.95 -8.81 -10.38
CA GLY A 81 12.29 -8.22 -10.44
C GLY A 81 12.36 -6.78 -10.95
N ASP A 82 11.23 -6.10 -11.13
CA ASP A 82 11.21 -4.69 -11.54
C ASP A 82 11.46 -3.78 -10.34
N GLN A 83 12.61 -3.09 -10.36
CA GLN A 83 13.09 -2.24 -9.29
C GLN A 83 12.13 -1.10 -8.93
N SER A 84 11.30 -0.63 -9.88
CA SER A 84 10.35 0.45 -9.62
C SER A 84 9.36 0.11 -8.50
N TYR A 85 8.94 -1.16 -8.39
CA TYR A 85 8.04 -1.58 -7.32
C TYR A 85 8.70 -1.47 -5.94
N LEU A 86 9.97 -1.85 -5.81
CA LEU A 86 10.69 -1.76 -4.54
C LEU A 86 10.93 -0.31 -4.13
N ASP A 87 11.28 0.56 -5.09
CA ASP A 87 11.51 1.98 -4.82
C ASP A 87 10.23 2.68 -4.33
N ILE A 88 9.09 2.35 -4.93
CA ILE A 88 7.78 2.85 -4.51
C ILE A 88 7.40 2.28 -3.13
N ALA A 89 7.59 0.98 -2.91
CA ALA A 89 7.30 0.32 -1.63
C ALA A 89 8.09 0.97 -0.48
N LYS A 90 9.41 1.09 -0.60
CA LYS A 90 10.28 1.66 0.43
C LYS A 90 9.91 3.10 0.75
N LYS A 91 9.77 3.94 -0.29
CA LYS A 91 9.43 5.36 -0.15
C LYS A 91 8.14 5.55 0.66
N ASN A 92 7.09 4.78 0.34
CA ASN A 92 5.79 4.93 0.99
C ASN A 92 5.76 4.29 2.37
N TRP A 93 6.45 3.16 2.58
CA TRP A 93 6.56 2.53 3.90
C TRP A 93 7.30 3.42 4.89
N ASP A 94 8.45 3.98 4.52
CA ASP A 94 9.25 4.82 5.41
C ASP A 94 8.50 6.12 5.78
N PHE A 95 7.78 6.70 4.82
CA PHE A 95 6.89 7.83 5.06
C PHE A 95 5.78 7.46 6.06
N MET A 96 5.05 6.38 5.78
CA MET A 96 3.91 5.93 6.59
C MET A 96 4.35 5.59 8.02
N TYR A 97 5.43 4.84 8.18
CA TYR A 97 5.94 4.44 9.49
C TYR A 97 6.34 5.67 10.31
N LYS A 98 7.12 6.59 9.72
CA LYS A 98 7.49 7.84 10.40
C LYS A 98 6.25 8.65 10.80
N ARG A 99 5.30 8.83 9.89
CA ARG A 99 4.07 9.59 10.11
C ARG A 99 3.20 8.98 11.21
N GLY A 100 3.04 7.65 11.19
CA GLY A 100 2.12 6.95 12.10
C GLY A 100 2.69 6.68 13.50
N THR A 101 4.01 6.71 13.66
CA THR A 101 4.69 6.51 14.96
C THR A 101 5.16 7.82 15.61
N GLU A 102 4.99 8.98 14.95
CA GLU A 102 5.44 10.26 15.48
C GLU A 102 4.81 10.56 16.87
N GLY A 103 5.67 10.84 17.85
CA GLY A 103 5.25 11.11 19.23
C GLY A 103 4.82 9.88 20.03
N ARG A 104 4.95 8.67 19.46
CA ARG A 104 4.60 7.41 20.10
C ARG A 104 5.82 6.68 20.64
N THR A 105 5.61 5.83 21.64
CA THR A 105 6.66 5.00 22.27
C THR A 105 6.30 3.51 22.32
N ASP A 106 5.13 3.16 21.82
CA ASP A 106 4.56 1.81 21.85
C ASP A 106 4.83 1.01 20.56
N GLY A 107 5.55 1.58 19.58
CA GLY A 107 5.84 0.94 18.28
C GLY A 107 4.67 0.96 17.30
N LEU A 108 3.45 1.07 17.81
CA LEU A 108 2.22 0.97 17.03
C LEU A 108 2.02 2.16 16.08
N ILE A 109 1.51 1.85 14.89
CA ILE A 109 1.23 2.83 13.85
C ILE A 109 -0.20 3.33 13.99
N ARG A 110 -0.37 4.66 14.04
CA ARG A 110 -1.67 5.33 14.01
C ARG A 110 -2.44 4.94 12.74
N TRP A 111 -3.73 4.68 12.87
CA TRP A 111 -4.57 4.25 11.75
C TRP A 111 -4.85 5.38 10.74
N SER A 112 -5.40 6.51 11.20
CA SER A 112 -5.91 7.57 10.32
C SER A 112 -5.57 8.97 10.82
N HIS A 113 -5.22 9.86 9.88
CA HIS A 113 -5.02 11.29 10.09
C HIS A 113 -6.28 12.12 9.77
N GLU A 114 -7.39 11.48 9.39
CA GLU A 114 -8.66 12.16 9.13
C GLU A 114 -9.18 12.83 10.43
N ASN A 115 -9.67 14.06 10.28
CA ASN A 115 -10.22 14.83 11.39
C ASN A 115 -11.35 14.07 12.10
N GLY A 116 -11.24 13.96 13.43
CA GLY A 116 -12.24 13.31 14.27
C GLY A 116 -12.04 11.80 14.51
N ARG A 117 -11.03 11.16 13.88
CA ARG A 117 -10.71 9.74 14.15
C ARG A 117 -9.73 9.49 15.30
N GLY A 118 -9.08 10.53 15.81
CA GLY A 118 -8.14 10.46 16.94
C GLY A 118 -6.83 9.72 16.61
N ASP A 119 -6.10 9.31 17.64
CA ASP A 119 -4.76 8.69 17.53
C ASP A 119 -4.79 7.16 17.71
N GLY A 120 -5.92 6.54 17.34
CA GLY A 120 -6.14 5.10 17.51
C GLY A 120 -5.23 4.26 16.63
N THR A 121 -4.89 3.09 17.14
CA THR A 121 -4.12 2.05 16.45
C THR A 121 -5.00 0.82 16.29
N THR A 122 -4.99 0.20 15.11
CA THR A 122 -5.84 -0.95 14.80
C THR A 122 -5.00 -2.11 14.27
N SER A 123 -5.56 -3.32 14.28
CA SER A 123 -4.90 -4.48 13.67
C SER A 123 -4.76 -4.33 12.15
N CYS A 124 -5.68 -3.63 11.49
CA CYS A 124 -5.69 -3.45 10.04
C CYS A 124 -4.57 -2.55 9.51
N ILE A 125 -3.88 -1.78 10.36
CA ILE A 125 -2.63 -1.11 10.00
C ILE A 125 -1.40 -1.91 10.43
N ASN A 126 -1.34 -2.33 11.69
CA ASN A 126 -0.11 -2.93 12.23
C ASN A 126 0.20 -4.30 11.59
N GLY A 127 -0.82 -5.09 11.26
CA GLY A 127 -0.65 -6.36 10.55
C GLY A 127 0.05 -6.20 9.19
N PRO A 128 -0.58 -5.54 8.21
CA PRO A 128 0.03 -5.36 6.88
C PRO A 128 1.33 -4.56 6.93
N ALA A 129 1.47 -3.57 7.82
CA ALA A 129 2.71 -2.81 7.93
C ALA A 129 3.89 -3.68 8.41
N THR A 130 3.66 -4.58 9.37
CA THR A 130 4.67 -5.54 9.84
C THR A 130 5.04 -6.54 8.75
N VAL A 131 4.04 -7.08 8.04
CA VAL A 131 4.30 -8.01 6.92
C VAL A 131 5.07 -7.30 5.80
N GLY A 132 4.67 -6.08 5.45
CA GLY A 132 5.38 -5.23 4.49
C GLY A 132 6.83 -4.96 4.91
N ALA A 133 7.08 -4.66 6.19
CA ALA A 133 8.42 -4.49 6.73
C ALA A 133 9.28 -5.75 6.58
N CYS A 134 8.74 -6.93 6.92
CA CYS A 134 9.43 -8.20 6.73
C CYS A 134 9.82 -8.45 5.25
N TYR A 135 8.90 -8.18 4.31
CA TYR A 135 9.21 -8.31 2.89
C TYR A 135 10.23 -7.27 2.41
N LEU A 136 10.19 -6.04 2.93
CA LEU A 136 11.20 -5.02 2.63
C LEU A 136 12.58 -5.43 3.14
N ALA A 137 12.67 -6.01 4.34
CA ALA A 137 13.92 -6.56 4.87
C ALA A 137 14.50 -7.63 3.93
N ILE A 138 13.66 -8.57 3.47
CA ILE A 138 14.04 -9.61 2.51
C ILE A 138 14.50 -9.00 1.18
N ALA A 139 13.72 -8.07 0.62
CA ALA A 139 13.98 -7.47 -0.69
C ALA A 139 15.23 -6.58 -0.72
N THR A 140 15.57 -5.95 0.40
CA THR A 140 16.68 -4.97 0.48
C THR A 140 17.94 -5.51 1.14
N GLY A 141 17.82 -6.58 1.95
CA GLY A 141 18.87 -7.03 2.87
C GLY A 141 19.09 -6.08 4.05
N ASP A 142 18.16 -5.16 4.31
CA ASP A 142 18.24 -4.21 5.43
C ASP A 142 17.44 -4.75 6.63
N ASP A 143 18.15 -5.36 7.57
CA ASP A 143 17.56 -5.93 8.78
C ASP A 143 16.88 -4.88 9.68
N SER A 144 17.11 -3.58 9.46
CA SER A 144 16.45 -2.53 10.25
C SER A 144 14.93 -2.52 10.06
N TYR A 145 14.39 -3.11 8.99
CA TYR A 145 12.94 -3.25 8.85
C TYR A 145 12.35 -4.31 9.79
N TYR A 146 13.11 -5.32 10.23
CA TYR A 146 12.61 -6.34 11.17
C TYR A 146 12.37 -5.83 12.58
N THR A 147 12.91 -4.65 12.92
CA THR A 147 12.74 -4.03 14.25
C THR A 147 11.73 -2.90 14.25
N LYS A 148 10.92 -2.80 13.18
CA LYS A 148 9.91 -1.75 13.01
C LYS A 148 8.52 -2.38 13.12
N ASP A 149 8.18 -2.71 14.35
CA ASP A 149 6.96 -3.39 14.81
C ASP A 149 6.30 -2.66 15.99
#